data_AF-A0A3N5QAE3-F1
#
_entry.id   AF-A0A3N5QAE3-F1
#
_cell.length_a   1.000
_cell.length_b   1.000
_cell.length_c   1.000
_cell.angle_alpha   90.00
_cell.angle_beta   90.00
_cell.angle_gamma   90.00
#
_symmetry.space_group_name_H-M   'P 1'
#
loop_
_entity.id
_entity.type
_entity.pdbx_description
1 polymer ?
#
loop_
_entity_poly.entity_id
_entity_poly.type
_entity_poly.pdbx_seq_one_letter_code
_entity_poly.pdbx_strand_id
1 'polypeptide(L)'
;MVNWHSFTPADFEYDFEHDELAVHRITFDEAIECFFSSDFEIRRNKSYRDRYQLIGKTIAGRRLKIIFQLKPKNIVRIITGWNI
;
A
#
# COMPACT_ATOMS: atom_id res chain seq x y z
N MET A 1 -17.74 -4.10 -5.22
CA MET A 1 -16.88 -3.04 -4.63
C MET A 1 -15.92 -3.73 -3.67
N VAL A 2 -14.64 -3.41 -3.69
CA VAL A 2 -13.64 -4.05 -2.80
C VAL A 2 -13.86 -3.51 -1.39
N ASN A 3 -13.87 -4.40 -0.38
CA ASN A 3 -13.89 -3.98 1.01
C ASN A 3 -12.45 -3.73 1.48
N TRP A 4 -12.04 -2.47 1.51
CA TRP A 4 -10.67 -2.10 1.84
C TRP A 4 -10.30 -2.30 3.32
N HIS A 5 -11.28 -2.53 4.19
CA HIS A 5 -11.07 -2.75 5.62
C HIS A 5 -11.01 -4.23 6.01
N SER A 6 -11.17 -5.16 5.05
CA SER A 6 -11.19 -6.60 5.33
C SER A 6 -9.86 -7.31 5.07
N PHE A 7 -8.81 -6.58 4.70
CA PHE A 7 -7.49 -7.19 4.50
C PHE A 7 -6.86 -7.60 5.82
N THR A 8 -6.04 -8.64 5.74
CA THR A 8 -5.17 -9.13 6.79
C THR A 8 -3.72 -9.02 6.31
N PRO A 9 -2.71 -9.05 7.21
CA PRO A 9 -1.31 -9.00 6.80
C PRO A 9 -0.91 -10.09 5.78
N ALA A 10 -1.59 -11.23 5.77
CA ALA A 10 -1.33 -12.33 4.84
C ALA A 10 -1.79 -12.04 3.39
N ASP A 11 -2.61 -11.00 3.19
CA ASP A 11 -3.10 -10.62 1.86
C ASP A 11 -2.09 -9.73 1.08
N PHE A 12 -0.95 -9.40 1.69
CA PHE A 12 0.04 -8.49 1.12
C PHE A 12 1.25 -9.24 0.54
N GLU A 13 1.60 -8.88 -0.69
CA GLU A 13 2.80 -9.36 -1.38
C GLU A 13 3.75 -8.18 -1.65
N TYR A 14 5.06 -8.46 -1.57
CA TYR A 14 6.09 -7.52 -1.95
C TYR A 14 7.26 -8.20 -2.64
N ASP A 15 7.88 -7.48 -3.56
CA ASP A 15 9.03 -7.93 -4.32
C ASP A 15 10.31 -7.45 -3.62
N PHE A 16 10.85 -8.28 -2.73
CA PHE A 16 12.06 -7.93 -1.97
C PHE A 16 13.33 -7.93 -2.83
N GLU A 17 13.32 -8.52 -4.02
CA GLU A 17 14.45 -8.45 -4.97
C GLU A 17 14.51 -7.08 -5.65
N HIS A 18 13.35 -6.41 -5.80
CA HIS A 18 13.21 -5.07 -6.37
C HIS A 18 12.63 -4.11 -5.33
N ASP A 19 13.40 -3.87 -4.27
CA ASP A 19 12.96 -3.13 -3.08
C ASP A 19 12.86 -1.60 -3.30
N GLU A 20 11.85 -1.20 -4.08
CA GLU A 20 11.50 0.20 -4.32
C GLU A 20 11.08 0.96 -3.03
N LEU A 21 10.63 0.28 -1.98
CA LEU A 21 10.27 0.92 -0.71
C LEU A 21 11.53 1.35 0.05
N ALA A 22 12.56 0.52 0.06
CA ALA A 22 13.85 0.83 0.68
C ALA A 22 14.52 2.05 0.04
N VAL A 23 14.37 2.26 -1.29
CA VAL A 23 14.82 3.49 -1.98
C VAL A 23 14.23 4.74 -1.33
N HIS A 24 13.00 4.65 -0.81
CA HIS A 24 12.29 5.74 -0.13
C HIS A 24 12.34 5.66 1.40
N ARG A 25 13.18 4.77 1.97
CA ARG A 25 13.30 4.55 3.42
C ARG A 25 11.94 4.24 4.07
N ILE A 26 11.18 3.37 3.42
CA ILE A 26 9.92 2.84 3.91
C ILE A 26 10.10 1.35 4.07
N THR A 27 9.68 0.80 5.22
CA THR A 27 9.67 -0.66 5.38
C THR A 27 8.39 -1.25 4.79
N PHE A 28 8.42 -2.55 4.48
CA PHE A 28 7.22 -3.25 4.06
C PHE A 28 6.10 -3.16 5.12
N ASP A 29 6.45 -3.28 6.40
CA ASP A 29 5.51 -3.15 7.50
C ASP A 29 4.89 -1.74 7.56
N GLU A 30 5.67 -0.68 7.41
CA GLU A 30 5.13 0.69 7.34
C GLU A 30 4.14 0.87 6.19
N ALA A 31 4.42 0.25 5.04
CA ALA A 31 3.51 0.28 3.91
C ALA A 31 2.20 -0.48 4.21
N ILE A 32 2.28 -1.62 4.90
CA ILE A 32 1.12 -2.40 5.36
C ILE A 32 0.31 -1.61 6.41
N GLU A 33 0.95 -1.02 7.40
CA GLU A 33 0.31 -0.22 8.46
C GLU A 33 -0.62 0.85 7.89
N CYS A 34 -0.25 1.45 6.76
CA CYS A 34 -1.08 2.46 6.11
C CYS A 34 -2.48 1.94 5.69
N PHE A 35 -2.64 0.64 5.43
CA PHE A 35 -3.94 -0.01 5.15
C PHE A 35 -4.79 -0.24 6.39
N PHE A 36 -4.19 -0.16 7.57
CA PHE A 36 -4.86 -0.33 8.87
C PHE A 36 -5.09 1.00 9.59
N SER A 37 -4.68 2.12 9.00
CA SER A 37 -4.99 3.46 9.54
C SER A 37 -6.50 3.72 9.51
N SER A 38 -7.03 4.40 10.52
CA SER A 38 -8.46 4.73 10.58
C SER A 38 -8.93 5.73 9.51
N ASP A 39 -8.00 6.45 8.88
CA ASP A 39 -8.25 7.59 7.99
C ASP A 39 -7.59 7.45 6.61
N PHE A 40 -7.32 6.21 6.15
CA PHE A 40 -6.71 6.03 4.84
C PHE A 40 -7.65 6.41 3.70
N GLU A 41 -7.08 6.91 2.61
CA GLU A 41 -7.79 7.21 1.37
C GLU A 41 -7.24 6.34 0.23
N ILE A 42 -8.12 5.70 -0.54
CA ILE A 42 -7.73 4.93 -1.73
C ILE A 42 -8.27 5.61 -2.99
N ARG A 43 -7.39 5.78 -3.99
CA ARG A 43 -7.72 6.34 -5.29
C ARG A 43 -7.19 5.46 -6.40
N ARG A 44 -7.95 5.29 -7.47
CA ARG A 44 -7.49 4.54 -8.65
C ARG A 44 -6.48 5.37 -9.44
N ASN A 45 -5.42 4.73 -9.94
CA ASN A 45 -4.46 5.41 -10.81
C ASN A 45 -5.08 5.60 -12.22
N LYS A 46 -4.87 6.78 -12.83
CA LYS A 46 -5.44 7.12 -14.14
C LYS A 46 -4.79 6.33 -15.29
N SER A 47 -3.48 6.15 -15.24
CA SER A 47 -2.72 5.54 -16.33
C SER A 47 -2.67 4.01 -16.26
N TYR A 48 -2.81 3.43 -15.06
CA TYR A 48 -2.71 1.99 -14.81
C TYR A 48 -3.98 1.51 -14.12
N ARG A 49 -4.87 0.85 -14.87
CA ARG A 49 -6.24 0.51 -14.43
C ARG A 49 -6.28 -0.46 -13.25
N ASP A 50 -5.23 -1.23 -13.05
CA ASP A 50 -5.07 -2.25 -12.01
C ASP A 50 -4.29 -1.72 -10.78
N ARG A 51 -3.79 -0.48 -10.84
CA ARG A 51 -3.05 0.15 -9.75
C ARG A 51 -3.87 1.18 -9.01
N TYR A 52 -3.59 1.25 -7.72
CA TYR A 52 -4.24 2.12 -6.77
C TYR A 52 -3.17 2.89 -5.99
N GLN A 53 -3.60 4.02 -5.45
CA GLN A 53 -2.83 4.84 -4.53
C GLN A 53 -3.56 4.84 -3.21
N LEU A 54 -2.86 4.50 -2.13
CA LEU A 54 -3.32 4.68 -0.77
C LEU A 54 -2.57 5.87 -0.15
N ILE A 55 -3.28 6.75 0.54
CA ILE A 55 -2.69 7.72 1.46
C ILE A 55 -3.10 7.28 2.86
N GLY A 56 -2.13 6.97 3.71
CA GLY A 56 -2.37 6.50 5.08
C GLY A 56 -1.29 6.98 6.04
N LYS A 57 -1.46 6.64 7.31
CA LYS A 57 -0.47 6.92 8.36
C LYS A 57 0.09 5.62 8.92
N THR A 58 1.38 5.64 9.23
CA THR A 58 2.02 4.57 10.02
C THR A 58 1.70 4.75 11.50
N ILE A 59 1.94 3.71 12.31
CA ILE A 59 1.82 3.76 13.77
C ILE A 59 2.76 4.83 14.35
N ALA A 60 3.95 4.99 13.76
CA ALA A 60 4.90 6.04 14.12
C ALA A 60 4.49 7.46 13.66
N GLY A 61 3.34 7.60 12.99
CA GLY A 61 2.77 8.89 12.59
C GLY A 61 3.27 9.45 11.25
N ARG A 62 4.09 8.70 10.50
CA ARG A 62 4.50 9.12 9.15
C ARG A 62 3.32 9.03 8.19
N ARG A 63 3.16 10.02 7.32
CA ARG A 63 2.11 10.00 6.30
C ARG A 63 2.69 9.53 4.98
N LEU A 64 2.25 8.36 4.52
CA LEU A 64 2.80 7.75 3.32
C LEU A 64 1.76 7.72 2.19
N LYS A 65 2.25 7.85 0.96
CA LYS A 65 1.53 7.46 -0.23
C LYS A 65 2.09 6.13 -0.72
N ILE A 66 1.25 5.11 -0.80
CA ILE A 66 1.59 3.76 -1.26
C ILE A 66 0.95 3.50 -2.61
N ILE A 67 1.74 3.02 -3.57
CA ILE A 67 1.28 2.53 -4.86
C ILE A 67 1.23 1.01 -4.80
N PHE A 68 0.08 0.44 -5.12
CA PHE A 68 -0.12 -1.01 -5.10
C PHE A 68 -0.99 -1.46 -6.26
N GLN A 69 -0.90 -2.75 -6.58
CA GLN A 69 -1.76 -3.44 -7.53
C GLN A 69 -2.73 -4.34 -6.76
N LEU A 70 -4.00 -4.34 -7.15
CA LEU A 70 -4.98 -5.30 -6.65
C LEU A 70 -5.07 -6.49 -7.61
N LYS A 71 -4.58 -7.65 -7.18
CA LYS A 71 -4.63 -8.91 -7.92
C LYS A 71 -5.95 -9.63 -7.65
N PRO A 72 -6.31 -10.66 -8.46
CA PRO A 72 -7.44 -11.53 -8.15
C PRO A 72 -7.36 -12.11 -6.73
N LYS A 73 -8.51 -12.48 -6.16
CA LYS A 73 -8.64 -12.99 -4.78
C LYS A 73 -8.24 -11.99 -3.67
N ASN A 74 -8.30 -10.69 -3.95
CA ASN A 74 -8.01 -9.62 -2.99
C ASN A 74 -6.57 -9.67 -2.45
N ILE A 75 -5.61 -10.03 -3.31
CA ILE A 75 -4.19 -9.94 -2.97
C ILE A 75 -3.68 -8.54 -3.32
N VAL A 76 -3.04 -7.88 -2.36
CA VAL A 76 -2.45 -6.54 -2.51
C VAL A 76 -0.96 -6.68 -2.76
N ARG A 77 -0.52 -6.42 -3.99
CA ARG A 77 0.91 -6.33 -4.29
C ARG A 77 1.38 -4.89 -4.12
N ILE A 78 2.17 -4.63 -3.10
CA ILE A 78 2.79 -3.32 -2.91
C ILE A 78 3.86 -3.15 -4.00
N ILE A 79 3.91 -1.97 -4.62
CA ILE A 79 4.87 -1.65 -5.69
C ILE A 79 5.92 -0.67 -5.17
N THR A 80 5.50 0.46 -4.61
CA THR A 80 6.40 1.52 -4.12
C THR A 80 5.63 2.46 -3.19
N GLY A 81 6.31 3.43 -2.58
CA GLY A 81 5.68 4.48 -1.78
C GLY A 81 6.64 5.58 -1.39
N TRP A 82 6.12 6.69 -0.88
CA TRP A 82 6.92 7.82 -0.40
C TRP A 82 6.22 8.61 0.70
N ASN A 83 7.01 9.33 1.50
CA ASN A 83 6.51 10.24 2.52
C ASN A 83 5.91 11.51 1.88
N ILE A 84 4.81 12.03 2.43
CA ILE A 84 4.10 13.23 1.93
C ILE A 84 3.77 14.25 3.02
#